data_AF-A0A1L0B9H2-F1
#
_entry.id   AF-A0A1L0B9H2-F1
#
_cell.length_a   1.000
_cell.length_b   1.000
_cell.length_c   1.000
_cell.angle_alpha   90.00
_cell.angle_beta   90.00
_cell.angle_gamma   90.00
#
_symmetry.space_group_name_H-M   'P 1'
#
loop_
_entity.id
_entity.type
_entity.pdbx_description
1 polymer ?
#
loop_
_entity_poly.entity_id
_entity_poly.type
_entity_poly.pdbx_seq_one_letter_code
_entity_poly.pdbx_strand_id
1 'polypeptide(L)' 'MSQVIRQPTATLSNNPSHVEISSIEGYKSFIKKQESIGNNILTRVSNDKTHIEVIDESGATIAIVMDDAMKYLLSCI' A
#
# COMPACT_ATOMS: atom_id res chain seq x y z
N MET A 1 -5.13 29.09 -29.85
CA MET A 1 -4.27 29.00 -28.66
C MET A 1 -4.99 28.11 -27.67
N SER A 2 -4.61 26.83 -27.55
CA SER A 2 -5.28 25.90 -26.63
C SER A 2 -4.25 25.39 -25.63
N GLN A 3 -4.37 25.84 -24.38
CA GLN A 3 -3.56 25.35 -23.27
C GLN A 3 -4.00 23.93 -22.92
N VAL A 4 -3.08 22.98 -23.05
CA VAL A 4 -3.24 21.62 -22.52
C VAL A 4 -2.75 21.66 -21.07
N ILE A 5 -3.68 21.53 -20.13
CA ILE A 5 -3.37 21.45 -18.70
C ILE A 5 -2.63 20.14 -18.47
N ARG A 6 -1.33 20.21 -18.16
CA ARG A 6 -0.54 19.04 -17.75
C ARG A 6 -0.98 18.63 -16.36
N GLN A 7 -1.84 17.62 -16.29
CA GLN A 7 -2.12 16.88 -15.08
C GLN A 7 -0.78 16.31 -14.56
N PRO A 8 -0.39 16.51 -13.29
CA PRO A 8 0.77 15.83 -12.74
C PRO A 8 0.46 14.33 -12.75
N THR A 9 1.04 13.63 -13.72
CA THR A 9 1.06 12.17 -13.74
C THR A 9 1.84 11.78 -12.49
N ALA A 10 1.14 11.32 -11.46
CA ALA A 10 1.74 10.52 -10.41
C ALA A 10 2.56 9.45 -11.14
N THR A 11 3.88 9.53 -11.02
CA THR A 11 4.79 8.51 -11.54
C THR A 11 4.68 7.32 -10.60
N LEU A 12 3.52 6.66 -10.67
CA LEU A 12 3.27 5.34 -10.14
C LEU A 12 4.24 4.43 -10.88
N SER A 13 5.31 4.05 -10.18
CA SER A 13 6.32 3.13 -10.67
C SER A 13 5.65 1.86 -11.20
N ASN A 14 5.85 1.57 -12.48
CA ASN A 14 5.35 0.41 -13.23
C ASN A 14 5.85 -0.94 -12.66
N ASN A 15 5.48 -1.32 -11.44
CA ASN A 15 5.61 -2.68 -10.93
C ASN A 15 4.20 -3.24 -10.67
N PRO A 16 3.62 -4.02 -11.61
CA PRO A 16 2.21 -4.45 -11.56
C PRO A 16 1.88 -5.53 -10.50
N SER A 17 2.78 -5.80 -9.54
CA SER A 17 2.64 -6.92 -8.60
C SER A 17 2.10 -6.53 -7.23
N HIS A 18 2.01 -5.24 -6.90
CA HIS A 18 1.67 -4.78 -5.55
C HIS A 18 0.49 -3.81 -5.57
N VAL A 19 -0.41 -3.95 -4.61
CA VAL A 19 -1.57 -3.05 -4.46
C VAL A 19 -1.19 -1.86 -3.60
N GLU A 20 -1.38 -0.64 -4.09
CA GLU A 20 -1.17 0.57 -3.29
C GLU A 20 -2.44 0.95 -2.52
N ILE A 21 -2.27 1.23 -1.23
CA ILE A 21 -3.35 1.46 -0.27
C ILE A 21 -3.06 2.73 0.53
N SER A 22 -3.69 3.84 0.14
CA SER A 22 -3.58 5.10 0.88
C SER A 22 -4.66 5.26 1.97
N SER A 23 -5.79 4.56 1.83
CA SER A 23 -6.97 4.73 2.70
C SER A 23 -7.07 3.64 3.77
N ILE A 24 -7.44 4.03 5.00
CA ILE A 24 -7.61 3.11 6.14
C ILE A 24 -8.62 2.00 5.82
N GLU A 25 -9.74 2.35 5.17
CA GLU A 25 -10.76 1.36 4.77
C GLU A 25 -10.24 0.38 3.71
N GLY A 26 -9.44 0.88 2.76
CA GLY A 26 -8.78 0.03 1.77
C GLY A 26 -7.85 -0.98 2.43
N TYR A 27 -7.09 -0.55 3.43
CA TYR A 27 -6.22 -1.43 4.20
C TYR A 27 -7.03 -2.47 4.97
N LYS A 28 -8.05 -2.07 5.74
CA LYS A 28 -8.90 -3.00 6.49
C LYS A 28 -9.58 -4.04 5.58
N SER A 29 -10.08 -3.61 4.43
CA SER A 29 -10.67 -4.50 3.43
C SER A 29 -9.64 -5.46 2.85
N PHE A 30 -8.43 -4.97 2.58
CA PHE A 30 -7.32 -5.80 2.11
C PHE A 30 -6.93 -6.87 3.13
N ILE A 31 -6.67 -6.50 4.39
CA ILE A 31 -6.34 -7.45 5.47
C ILE A 31 -7.43 -8.51 5.59
N LYS A 32 -8.70 -8.08 5.67
CA LYS A 32 -9.84 -8.99 5.76
C LYS A 32 -9.91 -9.96 4.57
N LYS A 33 -9.56 -9.48 3.37
CA LYS A 33 -9.47 -10.34 2.17
C LYS A 33 -8.35 -11.37 2.30
N GLN A 34 -7.17 -10.96 2.77
CA GLN A 34 -6.02 -11.86 2.99
C GLN A 34 -6.33 -12.92 4.06
N GLU A 35 -6.95 -12.52 5.18
CA GLU A 35 -7.43 -13.46 6.21
C GLU A 35 -8.48 -14.44 5.65
N SER A 36 -9.40 -13.95 4.81
CA SER A 36 -10.45 -14.79 4.22
C SER A 36 -9.93 -15.82 3.24
N ILE A 37 -8.77 -15.58 2.59
CA ILE A 37 -8.11 -16.57 1.73
C ILE A 37 -7.10 -17.42 2.51
N GLY A 38 -7.01 -17.24 3.83
CA GLY A 38 -6.08 -17.97 4.69
C GLY A 38 -4.62 -17.57 4.48
N ASN A 39 -4.37 -16.38 3.92
CA ASN A 39 -3.02 -15.93 3.64
C ASN A 39 -2.37 -15.30 4.88
N ASN A 40 -1.14 -15.68 5.18
CA ASN A 40 -0.37 -15.09 6.26
C ASN A 40 0.40 -13.89 5.76
N ILE A 41 0.03 -12.72 6.27
CA ILE A 41 0.64 -11.46 5.88
C ILE A 41 1.35 -10.80 7.05
N LEU A 42 2.46 -10.17 6.75
CA LEU A 42 3.30 -9.41 7.67
C LEU A 42 3.34 -7.97 7.18
N THR A 43 3.36 -7.02 8.11
CA THR A 43 3.56 -5.61 7.76
C THR A 43 4.94 -5.18 8.21
N ARG A 44 5.69 -4.54 7.31
CA ARG A 44 7.01 -3.99 7.60
C ARG A 44 7.04 -2.54 7.19
N VAL A 45 7.51 -1.67 8.08
CA VAL A 45 7.78 -0.28 7.71
C VAL A 45 8.98 -0.26 6.75
N SER A 46 8.87 0.47 5.63
CA SER A 46 10.00 0.66 4.72
C SER A 46 11.21 1.21 5.48
N ASN A 47 12.41 0.90 5.00
CA ASN A 47 13.66 1.34 5.61
C ASN A 47 13.78 2.88 5.63
N ASP A 48 13.27 3.54 4.60
CA ASP A 48 13.17 5.01 4.50
C ASP A 48 11.98 5.61 5.27
N LYS A 49 11.13 4.77 5.87
CA LYS A 49 9.92 5.14 6.62
C LYS A 49 8.92 5.99 5.82
N THR A 50 8.92 5.88 4.49
CA THR A 50 7.96 6.61 3.63
C THR A 50 6.65 5.84 3.38
N HIS A 51 6.67 4.52 3.56
CA HIS A 51 5.52 3.63 3.36
C HIS A 51 5.66 2.37 4.22
N ILE A 52 4.61 1.56 4.27
CA ILE A 52 4.60 0.23 4.89
C ILE A 52 4.39 -0.81 3.79
N GLU A 53 5.23 -1.83 3.78
CA GLU A 53 5.14 -2.96 2.87
C GLU A 53 4.33 -4.08 3.56
N VAL A 54 3.30 -4.58 2.89
CA VAL A 54 2.61 -5.81 3.29
C VAL A 54 3.24 -6.95 2.52
N ILE A 55 3.78 -7.91 3.26
CA ILE A 55 4.60 -9.00 2.76
C ILE A 55 3.87 -10.31 3.06
N ASP A 56 3.80 -11.19 2.07
CA ASP A 56 3.29 -12.55 2.18
C ASP A 56 4.24 -13.47 2.96
N GLU A 57 3.79 -14.65 3.38
CA GLU A 57 4.65 -15.68 4.00
C GLU A 57 5.86 -16.07 3.12
N SER A 58 5.73 -15.93 1.80
CA SER A 58 6.80 -16.17 0.83
C SER A 58 7.87 -15.07 0.82
N GLY A 59 7.69 -13.98 1.59
CA GLY A 59 8.58 -12.82 1.57
C GLY A 59 8.35 -11.87 0.39
N ALA A 60 7.31 -12.11 -0.42
CA ALA A 60 6.93 -11.22 -1.51
C ALA A 60 6.08 -10.06 -0.97
N THR A 61 6.45 -8.82 -1.29
CA THR A 61 5.53 -7.69 -1.10
C THR A 61 4.28 -7.96 -1.93
N ILE A 62 3.10 -7.64 -1.40
CA ILE A 62 1.81 -7.81 -2.07
C ILE A 62 0.96 -6.53 -2.01
N ALA A 63 1.26 -5.65 -1.06
CA ALA A 63 0.68 -4.32 -0.99
C ALA A 63 1.65 -3.31 -0.39
N ILE A 64 1.46 -2.05 -0.75
CA ILE A 64 2.19 -0.90 -0.22
C ILE A 64 1.16 0.03 0.41
N VAL A 65 1.33 0.33 1.70
CA VAL A 65 0.42 1.16 2.48
C VAL A 65 1.07 2.52 2.70
N MET A 66 0.35 3.57 2.36
CA MET A 66 0.83 4.96 2.36
C MET A 66 -0.16 5.87 3.08
N ASP A 67 0.19 7.16 3.20
CA ASP A 67 -0.69 8.24 3.66
C ASP A 67 -1.43 7.96 4.98
N ASP A 68 -2.76 8.03 4.98
CA ASP A 68 -3.62 7.87 6.16
C ASP A 68 -3.62 6.44 6.69
N ALA A 69 -3.58 5.45 5.80
CA ALA A 69 -3.48 4.05 6.19
C ALA A 69 -2.14 3.76 6.89
N MET A 70 -1.04 4.36 6.41
CA MET A 70 0.26 4.26 7.06
C MET A 70 0.24 4.89 8.46
N LYS A 71 -0.28 6.11 8.59
CA LYS A 71 -0.40 6.80 9.88
C LYS A 71 -1.25 6.02 10.88
N TYR A 72 -2.35 5.42 10.40
CA TYR A 72 -3.21 4.56 11.20
C TYR A 72 -2.44 3.35 11.74
N LEU A 73 -1.66 2.68 10.89
CA LEU A 73 -0.85 1.54 11.30
C LEU A 73 0.21 1.94 12.32
N LEU A 74 0.98 3.00 12.04
CA LEU A 74 1.98 3.53 12.96
C LEU A 74 1.39 3.97 14.31
N SER A 75 0.11 4.35 14.36
CA SER A 75 -0.57 4.70 15.61
C SER A 75 -1.06 3.49 16.42
N CYS A 76 -1.12 2.30 15.80
CA CYS A 76 -1.61 1.08 16.44
C CYS A 76 -0.51 0.18 17.02
N ILE A 77 0.76 0.47 16.72
CA ILE A 77 1.98 -0.17 17.26
C ILE A 77 2.62 0.69 18.33
#